data_AF-A0A6I6WPL1-F1
#
_entry.id   AF-A0A6I6WPL1-F1
#
_cell.length_a   1.000
_cell.length_b   1.000
_cell.length_c   1.000
_cell.angle_alpha   90.00
_cell.angle_beta   90.00
_cell.angle_gamma   90.00
#
_symmetry.space_group_name_H-M   'P 1'
#
loop_
_entity.id
_entity.type
_entity.pdbx_description
1 polymer ?
#
loop_
_entity_poly.entity_id
_entity_poly.type
_entity_poly.pdbx_seq_one_letter_code
_entity_poly.pdbx_strand_id
1 'polypeptide(L)'
;MLGQDDEVQHLNELLHLGWSVSTGGHPDTDVAGIVEEFEESLDDDEADEESETTFHVTQSAFLLVNTLAVHLNPDPTRAAMSGRTLESILAGFDFTLSGDKSCAVRPGEDSPTGPLQQLEQQEQASFMSEFTDGTGARITPERVAELRSSCLSARNRYEGAVRQVFGRPSEDEDPGR
;
A
#
# COMPACT_ATOMS: atom_id res chain seq x y z
N MET A 1 16.95 8.85 -16.35
CA MET A 1 16.84 7.47 -15.83
C MET A 1 17.76 7.36 -14.63
N LEU A 2 17.38 8.05 -13.55
CA LEU A 2 17.87 7.72 -12.21
C LEU A 2 17.22 6.37 -11.88
N GLY A 3 18.00 5.43 -11.35
CA GLY A 3 17.66 4.01 -11.38
C GLY A 3 16.50 3.68 -10.45
N GLN A 4 15.72 2.65 -10.80
CA GLN A 4 14.67 2.08 -9.94
C GLN A 4 15.14 1.83 -8.48
N ASP A 5 16.43 1.60 -8.27
CA ASP A 5 17.03 1.44 -6.94
C ASP A 5 16.96 2.72 -6.08
N ASP A 6 17.10 3.92 -6.68
CA ASP A 6 17.03 5.20 -5.97
C ASP A 6 15.58 5.50 -5.54
N GLU A 7 14.60 5.20 -6.40
CA GLU A 7 13.16 5.35 -6.11
C GLU A 7 12.71 4.39 -5.00
N VAL A 8 13.14 3.13 -5.07
CA VAL A 8 12.85 2.13 -4.03
C VAL A 8 13.49 2.53 -2.70
N GLN A 9 14.71 3.05 -2.71
CA GLN A 9 15.38 3.55 -1.50
C GLN A 9 14.60 4.73 -0.91
N HIS A 10 14.16 5.68 -1.73
CA HIS A 10 13.36 6.82 -1.29
C HIS A 10 12.03 6.41 -0.66
N LEU A 11 11.29 5.47 -1.27
CA LEU A 11 10.06 4.93 -0.68
C LEU A 11 10.29 4.21 0.65
N ASN A 12 11.41 3.50 0.79
CA ASN A 12 11.77 2.85 2.05
C ASN A 12 12.07 3.86 3.16
N GLU A 13 12.69 4.99 2.81
CA GLU A 13 12.94 6.11 3.75
C GLU A 13 11.63 6.74 4.21
N LEU A 14 10.72 7.04 3.28
CA LEU A 14 9.37 7.55 3.59
C LEU A 14 8.57 6.56 4.45
N LEU A 15 8.64 5.27 4.15
CA LEU A 15 8.03 4.22 4.96
C LEU A 15 8.62 4.19 6.36
N HIS A 16 9.95 4.31 6.50
CA HIS A 16 10.58 4.37 7.81
C HIS A 16 10.16 5.60 8.61
N LEU A 17 10.05 6.75 7.95
CA LEU A 17 9.56 8.00 8.52
C LEU A 17 8.11 7.86 9.01
N GLY A 18 7.23 7.28 8.20
CA GLY A 18 5.84 6.96 8.57
C GLY A 18 5.74 6.11 9.84
N TRP A 19 6.56 5.07 9.95
CA TRP A 19 6.64 4.26 11.17
C TRP A 19 7.14 5.05 12.38
N SER A 20 8.10 5.96 12.20
CA SER A 20 8.61 6.81 13.28
C SER A 20 7.51 7.74 13.82
N VAL A 21 6.86 8.50 12.93
CA VAL A 21 5.84 9.50 13.32
C VAL A 21 4.59 8.85 13.93
N SER A 22 4.21 7.64 13.48
CA SER A 22 3.06 6.91 14.05
C SER A 22 3.26 6.46 15.50
N THR A 23 4.51 6.37 15.96
CA THR A 23 4.84 6.07 17.37
C THR A 23 5.09 7.33 18.20
N GLY A 24 4.82 8.52 17.65
CA GLY A 24 5.08 9.81 18.30
C GLY A 24 6.54 10.24 18.21
N GLY A 25 7.32 9.66 17.30
CA GLY A 25 8.66 10.13 17.00
C GLY A 25 8.65 11.54 16.41
N HIS A 26 9.65 12.33 16.77
CA HIS A 26 9.91 13.64 16.16
C HIS A 26 11.16 13.51 15.29
N PRO A 27 11.00 13.18 14.00
CA PRO A 27 12.13 13.06 13.09
C PRO A 27 12.80 14.43 12.88
N ASP A 28 14.12 14.44 12.73
CA ASP A 28 14.88 15.64 12.34
C ASP A 28 14.63 16.04 10.87
N THR A 29 13.92 15.18 10.12
CA THR A 29 13.52 15.38 8.72
C THR A 29 12.43 16.45 8.61
N ASP A 30 12.52 17.28 7.58
CA ASP A 30 11.46 18.25 7.23
C ASP A 30 10.24 17.53 6.64
N VAL A 31 9.36 17.07 7.54
CA VAL A 31 8.12 16.38 7.17
C VAL A 31 7.17 17.28 6.40
N ALA A 32 7.15 18.59 6.70
CA ALA A 32 6.28 19.54 6.00
C ALA A 32 6.75 19.73 4.55
N GLY A 33 8.05 19.94 4.34
CA GLY A 33 8.63 20.06 3.00
C GLY A 33 8.37 18.83 2.12
N ILE A 34 8.46 17.61 2.67
CA ILE A 34 8.14 16.37 1.92
C ILE A 34 6.68 16.33 1.49
N VAL A 35 5.74 16.74 2.36
CA VAL A 35 4.31 16.75 2.03
C VAL A 35 4.01 17.80 0.97
N GLU A 36 4.58 19.01 1.11
CA GLU A 36 4.41 20.10 0.15
C GLU A 36 4.97 19.73 -1.23
N GLU A 37 6.20 19.20 -1.30
CA GLU A 37 6.82 18.76 -2.56
C GLU A 37 5.99 17.68 -3.28
N PHE A 38 5.45 16.72 -2.54
CA PHE A 38 4.63 15.68 -3.13
C PHE A 38 3.27 16.20 -3.61
N GLU A 39 2.61 17.06 -2.83
CA GLU A 39 1.35 17.70 -3.25
C GLU A 39 1.56 18.55 -4.52
N GLU A 40 2.66 19.28 -4.63
CA GLU A 40 3.04 20.02 -5.84
C GLU A 40 3.27 19.09 -7.04
N SER A 41 3.90 17.93 -6.85
CA SER A 41 4.15 16.97 -7.93
C SER A 41 2.86 16.36 -8.52
N LEU A 42 1.82 16.17 -7.70
CA LEU A 42 0.53 15.64 -8.16
C LEU A 42 -0.27 16.66 -8.99
N ASP A 43 -0.07 17.95 -8.73
CA ASP A 43 -0.74 19.03 -9.46
C ASP A 43 -0.09 19.27 -10.85
N ASP A 44 1.18 18.91 -11.02
CA ASP A 44 1.95 19.06 -12.28
C ASP A 44 1.81 17.86 -13.25
N ASP A 45 1.28 16.72 -12.81
CA ASP A 45 1.06 15.53 -13.66
C ASP A 45 -0.20 15.66 -14.56
N GLU A 46 -0.09 16.50 -15.60
CA GLU A 46 -1.03 16.49 -16.74
C GLU A 46 -0.88 15.18 -17.56
N ALA A 47 -1.59 14.12 -17.14
CA ALA A 47 -2.07 13.00 -17.97
C ALA A 47 -1.08 12.39 -19.00
N ASP A 48 0.16 12.12 -18.60
CA ASP A 48 0.96 11.15 -19.33
C ASP A 48 0.43 9.73 -19.02
N GLU A 49 0.42 8.86 -20.04
CA GLU A 49 0.00 7.46 -19.90
C GLU A 49 0.93 6.74 -18.90
N GLU A 50 0.59 6.82 -17.61
CA GLU A 50 1.31 6.12 -16.55
C GLU A 50 1.32 4.63 -16.86
N SER A 51 2.51 4.03 -16.90
CA SER A 51 2.60 2.58 -16.93
C SER A 51 1.92 2.00 -15.67
N GLU A 52 1.33 0.81 -15.76
CA GLU A 52 0.70 0.14 -14.60
C GLU A 52 1.65 0.05 -13.39
N THR A 53 2.96 -0.07 -13.65
CA THR A 53 3.99 -0.08 -12.59
C THR A 53 4.13 1.30 -11.93
N THR A 54 4.14 2.37 -12.72
CA THR A 54 4.18 3.76 -12.24
C THR A 54 2.97 4.06 -11.35
N PHE A 55 1.77 3.65 -11.79
CA PHE A 55 0.54 3.83 -11.03
C PHE A 55 0.66 3.24 -9.61
N HIS A 56 1.07 1.97 -9.47
CA HIS A 56 1.18 1.33 -8.16
C HIS A 56 2.26 1.97 -7.25
N VAL A 57 3.34 2.46 -7.85
CA VAL A 57 4.40 3.20 -7.15
C VAL A 57 3.87 4.53 -6.63
N THR A 58 3.21 5.32 -7.49
CA THR A 58 2.59 6.60 -7.12
C THR A 58 1.55 6.43 -6.02
N GLN A 59 0.66 5.45 -6.13
CA GLN A 59 -0.35 5.18 -5.10
C GLN A 59 0.29 4.74 -3.77
N SER A 60 1.40 4.00 -3.81
CA SER A 60 2.16 3.64 -2.60
C SER A 60 2.80 4.86 -1.95
N ALA A 61 3.42 5.75 -2.74
CA ALA A 61 3.95 7.02 -2.26
C ALA A 61 2.86 7.89 -1.62
N PHE A 62 1.69 7.97 -2.26
CA PHE A 62 0.54 8.71 -1.76
C PHE A 62 0.10 8.24 -0.36
N LEU A 63 0.04 6.93 -0.13
CA LEU A 63 -0.28 6.36 1.19
C LEU A 63 0.75 6.77 2.27
N LEU A 64 2.03 6.79 1.92
CA LEU A 64 3.11 7.20 2.81
C LEU A 64 3.01 8.68 3.16
N VAL A 65 2.85 9.54 2.15
CA VAL A 65 2.76 10.99 2.35
C VAL A 65 1.48 11.37 3.10
N ASN A 66 0.35 10.72 2.84
CA ASN A 66 -0.87 10.94 3.64
C ASN A 66 -0.66 10.60 5.12
N THR A 67 0.15 9.60 5.44
CA THR A 67 0.48 9.27 6.85
C THR A 67 1.22 10.44 7.51
N LEU A 68 2.17 11.06 6.81
CA LEU A 68 2.90 12.24 7.26
C LEU A 68 1.98 13.46 7.40
N ALA A 69 1.11 13.68 6.42
CA ALA A 69 0.18 14.80 6.42
C ALA A 69 -0.84 14.71 7.57
N VAL A 70 -1.35 13.51 7.87
CA VAL A 70 -2.23 13.28 9.03
C VAL A 70 -1.49 13.48 10.36
N HIS A 71 -0.19 13.17 10.42
CA HIS A 71 0.63 13.47 11.59
C HIS A 71 0.76 14.98 11.83
N LEU A 72 0.99 15.76 10.77
CA LEU A 72 1.12 17.23 10.85
C LEU A 72 -0.22 17.90 11.17
N ASN A 73 -1.30 17.44 10.55
CA ASN A 73 -2.64 17.98 10.72
C ASN A 73 -3.67 16.83 10.76
N PRO A 74 -4.09 16.37 11.96
CA PRO A 74 -5.00 15.26 12.09
C PRO A 74 -6.34 15.49 11.37
N ASP A 75 -6.55 14.78 10.26
CA ASP A 75 -7.78 14.80 9.47
C ASP A 75 -8.35 13.37 9.30
N PRO A 76 -9.51 13.06 9.90
CA PRO A 76 -10.12 11.73 9.79
C PRO A 76 -10.57 11.40 8.36
N THR A 77 -10.89 12.40 7.56
CA THR A 77 -11.28 12.20 6.14
C THR A 77 -10.08 11.70 5.35
N ARG A 78 -8.92 12.34 5.55
CA ARG A 78 -7.66 11.94 4.91
C ARG A 78 -7.22 10.54 5.34
N ALA A 79 -7.35 10.22 6.63
CA ALA A 79 -7.07 8.87 7.12
C ALA A 79 -7.99 7.80 6.50
N ALA A 80 -9.29 8.09 6.40
CA ALA A 80 -10.25 7.18 5.77
C ALA A 80 -10.00 7.01 4.26
N MET A 81 -9.51 8.04 3.58
CA MET A 81 -9.13 7.95 2.17
C MET A 81 -7.97 6.98 1.96
N SER A 82 -6.95 6.97 2.82
CA SER A 82 -5.85 5.99 2.74
C SER A 82 -6.34 4.54 2.79
N GLY A 83 -7.33 4.23 3.65
CA GLY A 83 -7.93 2.90 3.72
C GLY A 83 -8.62 2.50 2.40
N ARG A 84 -9.40 3.43 1.81
CA ARG A 84 -10.09 3.20 0.52
C ARG A 84 -9.11 3.07 -0.66
N THR A 85 -8.03 3.85 -0.65
CA THR A 85 -6.97 3.74 -1.66
C THR A 85 -6.32 2.36 -1.61
N LEU A 86 -5.99 1.85 -0.41
CA LEU A 86 -5.42 0.51 -0.25
C LEU A 86 -6.39 -0.59 -0.73
N GLU A 87 -7.67 -0.51 -0.37
CA GLU A 87 -8.69 -1.43 -0.88
C GLU A 87 -8.77 -1.42 -2.41
N SER A 88 -8.67 -0.24 -3.03
CA SER A 88 -8.74 -0.07 -4.49
C SER A 88 -7.51 -0.66 -5.19
N ILE A 89 -6.31 -0.49 -4.62
CA ILE A 89 -5.07 -1.09 -5.11
C ILE A 89 -5.21 -2.63 -5.08
N LEU A 90 -5.68 -3.19 -3.96
CA LEU A 90 -5.81 -4.64 -3.80
C LEU A 90 -6.91 -5.22 -4.69
N ALA A 91 -8.00 -4.50 -4.91
CA ALA A 91 -9.02 -4.86 -5.89
C ALA A 91 -8.46 -4.92 -7.32
N GLY A 92 -7.57 -3.99 -7.67
CA GLY A 92 -6.82 -4.02 -8.92
C GLY A 92 -5.96 -5.28 -9.06
N PHE A 93 -5.22 -5.64 -8.01
CA PHE A 93 -4.46 -6.90 -7.98
C PHE A 93 -5.37 -8.13 -8.12
N ASP A 94 -6.48 -8.19 -7.40
CA ASP A 94 -7.44 -9.29 -7.51
C ASP A 94 -8.00 -9.41 -8.93
N PHE A 95 -8.28 -8.28 -9.59
CA PHE A 95 -8.72 -8.24 -10.98
C PHE A 95 -7.67 -8.84 -11.93
N THR A 96 -6.42 -8.40 -11.84
CA THR A 96 -5.31 -8.92 -12.64
C THR A 96 -5.07 -10.41 -12.38
N LEU A 97 -5.06 -10.84 -11.12
CA LEU A 97 -4.89 -12.25 -10.75
C LEU A 97 -6.04 -13.15 -11.24
N SER A 98 -7.24 -12.59 -11.42
CA SER A 98 -8.39 -13.30 -11.99
C SER A 98 -8.35 -13.45 -13.51
N GLY A 99 -7.36 -12.84 -14.17
CA GLY A 99 -7.21 -12.80 -15.63
C GLY A 99 -8.11 -11.76 -16.28
N ASP A 100 -8.26 -10.58 -15.66
CA ASP A 100 -8.96 -9.39 -16.17
C ASP A 100 -10.43 -9.64 -16.56
N LYS A 101 -11.10 -10.55 -15.84
CA LYS A 101 -12.49 -10.89 -16.10
C LYS A 101 -13.41 -9.88 -15.44
N SER A 102 -13.96 -8.97 -16.24
CA SER A 102 -14.99 -8.05 -15.76
C SER A 102 -16.26 -8.81 -15.36
N CYS A 103 -16.82 -8.44 -14.21
CA CYS A 103 -18.08 -8.97 -13.72
C CYS A 103 -19.15 -7.86 -13.78
N ALA A 104 -20.27 -8.14 -14.46
CA ALA A 104 -21.40 -7.22 -14.48
C ALA A 104 -22.25 -7.44 -13.22
N VAL A 105 -22.28 -6.44 -12.33
CA VAL A 105 -23.09 -6.44 -11.11
C VAL A 105 -24.43 -5.79 -11.39
N ARG A 106 -25.53 -6.41 -10.97
CA ARG A 106 -26.86 -5.81 -11.16
C ARG A 106 -27.14 -4.77 -10.06
N PRO A 107 -28.03 -3.79 -10.32
CA PRO A 107 -28.44 -2.84 -9.29
C PRO A 107 -28.97 -3.56 -8.04
N GLY A 108 -28.39 -3.25 -6.88
CA GLY A 108 -28.78 -3.82 -5.59
C GLY A 108 -28.07 -5.13 -5.22
N GLU A 109 -27.20 -5.66 -6.08
CA GLU A 109 -26.27 -6.73 -5.72
C GLU A 109 -25.00 -6.13 -5.09
N ASP A 110 -24.42 -6.87 -4.14
CA ASP A 110 -23.14 -6.49 -3.55
C ASP A 110 -22.03 -6.56 -4.61
N SER A 111 -21.13 -5.56 -4.62
CA SER A 111 -19.96 -5.60 -5.49
C SER A 111 -19.08 -6.80 -5.14
N PRO A 112 -18.64 -7.60 -6.14
CA PRO A 112 -17.75 -8.70 -5.90
C PRO A 112 -16.42 -8.16 -5.37
N THR A 113 -16.08 -8.60 -4.16
CA THR A 113 -14.81 -8.28 -3.49
C THR A 113 -13.85 -9.43 -3.77
N GLY A 114 -12.67 -9.12 -4.29
CA GLY A 114 -11.63 -10.13 -4.46
C GLY A 114 -11.03 -10.57 -3.11
N PRO A 115 -10.31 -11.71 -3.06
CA PRO A 115 -9.74 -12.23 -1.82
C PRO A 115 -8.79 -11.27 -1.10
N LEU A 116 -7.97 -10.51 -1.84
CA LEU A 116 -7.03 -9.56 -1.23
C LEU A 116 -7.76 -8.35 -0.65
N GLN A 117 -8.69 -7.77 -1.41
CA GLN A 117 -9.52 -6.67 -0.91
C GLN A 117 -10.36 -7.10 0.31
N GLN A 118 -10.92 -8.31 0.29
CA GLN A 118 -11.69 -8.84 1.42
C GLN A 118 -10.82 -9.02 2.67
N LEU A 119 -9.60 -9.51 2.52
CA LEU A 119 -8.65 -9.65 3.63
C LEU A 119 -8.34 -8.30 4.26
N GLU A 120 -8.08 -7.27 3.45
CA GLU A 120 -7.80 -5.92 3.94
C GLU A 120 -8.97 -5.35 4.74
N GLN A 121 -10.20 -5.49 4.24
CA GLN A 121 -11.40 -5.05 4.96
C GLN A 121 -11.56 -5.75 6.31
N GLN A 122 -11.23 -7.04 6.38
CA GLN A 122 -11.27 -7.82 7.62
C GLN A 122 -10.20 -7.36 8.62
N GLU A 123 -8.97 -7.13 8.16
CA GLU A 123 -7.86 -6.67 9.01
C GLU A 123 -8.11 -5.23 9.51
N GLN A 124 -8.59 -4.31 8.66
CA GLN A 124 -8.99 -2.98 9.10
C GLN A 124 -10.12 -3.02 10.13
N ALA A 125 -11.15 -3.84 9.90
CA ALA A 125 -12.25 -3.99 10.86
C ALA A 125 -11.77 -4.60 12.19
N SER A 126 -10.91 -5.62 12.13
CA SER A 126 -10.31 -6.23 13.32
C SER A 126 -9.46 -5.22 14.09
N PHE A 127 -8.60 -4.47 13.39
CA PHE A 127 -7.79 -3.41 13.97
C PHE A 127 -8.65 -2.34 14.64
N MET A 128 -9.69 -1.86 13.97
CA MET A 128 -10.59 -0.83 14.51
C MET A 128 -11.42 -1.31 15.70
N SER A 129 -11.81 -2.60 15.72
CA SER A 129 -12.57 -3.19 16.84
C SER A 129 -11.80 -3.09 18.16
N GLU A 130 -10.46 -3.20 18.11
CA GLU A 130 -9.61 -3.02 19.28
C GLU A 130 -9.74 -1.59 19.86
N PHE A 131 -9.98 -0.56 19.03
CA PHE A 131 -10.10 0.84 19.45
C PHE A 131 -11.52 1.26 19.86
N THR A 132 -12.55 0.80 19.15
CA THR A 132 -13.95 1.23 19.36
C THR A 132 -14.54 0.75 20.67
N ASP A 133 -14.05 -0.37 21.20
CA ASP A 133 -14.63 -1.03 22.37
C ASP A 133 -14.17 -0.40 23.70
N GLY A 134 -13.42 0.71 23.62
CA GLY A 134 -12.87 1.42 24.79
C GLY A 134 -11.77 0.64 25.52
N THR A 135 -11.45 -0.57 25.07
CA THR A 135 -10.32 -1.41 25.50
C THR A 135 -9.02 -1.05 24.79
N GLY A 136 -9.08 -0.16 23.80
CA GLY A 136 -7.97 0.21 22.92
C GLY A 136 -6.68 0.37 23.70
N ALA A 137 -5.81 -0.63 23.57
CA ALA A 137 -4.41 -0.39 23.80
C ALA A 137 -4.06 0.79 22.88
N ARG A 138 -3.53 1.87 23.45
CA ARG A 138 -2.87 2.88 22.63
C ARG A 138 -1.99 2.12 21.64
N ILE A 139 -1.94 2.56 20.39
CA ILE A 139 -0.90 2.09 19.46
C ILE A 139 0.42 2.26 20.18
N THR A 140 0.96 1.17 20.73
CA THR A 140 2.21 1.21 21.47
C THR A 140 3.34 1.03 20.46
N PRO A 141 4.54 1.54 20.75
CA PRO A 141 5.70 1.26 19.91
C PRO A 141 5.91 -0.24 19.65
N GLU A 142 5.62 -1.09 20.64
CA GLU A 142 5.70 -2.55 20.52
C GLU A 142 4.67 -3.10 19.53
N ARG A 143 3.41 -2.65 19.61
CA ARG A 143 2.36 -3.07 18.68
C ARG A 143 2.65 -2.63 17.24
N VAL A 144 3.21 -1.42 17.06
CA VAL A 144 3.66 -0.94 15.75
C VAL A 144 4.82 -1.79 15.23
N ALA A 145 5.77 -2.15 16.08
CA ALA A 145 6.89 -3.01 15.70
C ALA A 145 6.42 -4.43 15.29
N GLU A 146 5.44 -4.99 16.00
CA GLU A 146 4.79 -6.27 15.63
C GLU A 146 4.11 -6.18 14.28
N LEU A 147 3.30 -5.13 14.05
CA LEU A 147 2.64 -4.90 12.76
C LEU A 147 3.65 -4.78 11.63
N ARG A 148 4.69 -3.95 11.81
CA ARG A 148 5.78 -3.80 10.84
C ARG A 148 6.46 -5.14 10.52
N SER A 149 6.72 -5.96 11.53
CA SER A 149 7.31 -7.30 11.34
C SER A 149 6.38 -8.25 10.57
N SER A 150 5.09 -8.22 10.90
CA SER A 150 4.06 -9.01 10.23
C SER A 150 3.95 -8.64 8.73
N CYS A 151 3.90 -7.34 8.42
CA CYS A 151 3.86 -6.85 7.04
C CYS A 151 5.09 -7.30 6.22
N LEU A 152 6.29 -7.22 6.82
CA LEU A 152 7.52 -7.70 6.16
C LEU A 152 7.48 -9.21 5.89
N SER A 153 6.98 -10.00 6.84
CA SER A 153 6.83 -11.44 6.66
C SER A 153 5.83 -11.78 5.56
N ALA A 154 4.68 -11.11 5.54
CA ALA A 154 3.68 -11.26 4.49
C ALA A 154 4.24 -10.91 3.10
N ARG A 155 4.91 -9.75 2.96
CA ARG A 155 5.58 -9.34 1.71
C ARG A 155 6.55 -10.40 1.20
N ASN A 156 7.43 -10.90 2.06
CA ASN A 156 8.42 -11.92 1.67
C ASN A 156 7.75 -13.24 1.23
N ARG A 157 6.62 -13.60 1.86
CA ARG A 157 5.82 -14.77 1.45
C ARG A 157 5.17 -14.56 0.08
N TYR A 158 4.62 -13.37 -0.19
CA TYR A 158 4.04 -13.03 -1.49
C TYR A 158 5.11 -13.04 -2.59
N GLU A 159 6.26 -12.41 -2.38
CA GLU A 159 7.38 -12.41 -3.30
C GLU A 159 7.86 -13.84 -3.61
N GLY A 160 7.96 -14.68 -2.57
CA GLY A 160 8.27 -16.10 -2.73
C GLY A 160 7.23 -16.87 -3.55
N ALA A 161 5.94 -16.64 -3.31
CA ALA A 161 4.85 -17.28 -4.04
C ALA A 161 4.81 -16.85 -5.52
N VAL A 162 4.95 -15.55 -5.80
CA VAL A 162 5.03 -15.00 -7.17
C VAL A 162 6.21 -15.62 -7.92
N ARG A 163 7.40 -15.70 -7.30
CA ARG A 163 8.56 -16.38 -7.90
C ARG A 163 8.32 -17.86 -8.20
N GLN A 164 7.54 -18.57 -7.37
CA GLN A 164 7.22 -19.98 -7.64
C GLN A 164 6.28 -20.16 -8.83
N VAL A 165 5.33 -19.22 -9.02
CA VAL A 165 4.35 -19.25 -10.10
C VAL A 165 4.95 -18.77 -11.42
N PHE A 166 5.69 -17.66 -11.41
CA PHE A 166 6.19 -17.00 -12.62
C PHE A 166 7.69 -17.19 -12.88
N GLY A 167 8.45 -17.71 -11.90
CA GLY A 167 9.90 -17.89 -11.98
C GLY A 167 10.37 -19.29 -12.39
N ARG A 168 9.47 -20.20 -12.80
CA ARG A 168 9.89 -21.43 -13.48
C ARG A 168 10.30 -21.10 -14.92
N PRO A 169 11.53 -21.42 -15.36
CA PRO A 169 11.84 -21.35 -16.77
C PRO A 169 10.93 -22.34 -17.52
N SER A 170 10.38 -21.90 -18.64
CA SER A 170 9.69 -22.76 -19.60
C SER A 170 10.59 -23.96 -19.93
N GLU A 171 10.21 -25.16 -19.51
CA GLU A 171 10.87 -26.43 -19.88
C GLU A 171 10.66 -26.80 -21.37
N ASP A 172 10.58 -25.81 -22.26
CA ASP A 172 10.36 -26.00 -23.71
C ASP A 172 11.53 -25.51 -24.58
N GLU A 173 12.71 -25.24 -24.01
CA GLU A 173 13.95 -25.25 -24.78
C GLU A 173 14.58 -26.65 -24.67
N ASP A 174 14.09 -27.56 -25.50
CA ASP A 174 14.75 -28.82 -25.84
C ASP A 174 16.10 -28.53 -26.52
N PRO A 175 17.26 -28.75 -25.88
CA PRO A 175 18.55 -28.56 -26.52
C PRO A 175 18.95 -29.89 -27.16
N GLY A 176 18.23 -30.32 -28.19
CA GLY A 176 18.69 -31.46 -28.96
C GLY A 176 17.68 -32.15 -29.87
N ARG A 177 17.51 -31.63 -31.09
CA ARG A 177 17.54 -32.44 -32.31
C ARG A 177 17.68 -31.63 -33.58
#